data_AF-A0A6L6G717-F1
#
_entry.id   AF-A0A6L6G717-F1
#
_cell.length_a   1.000
_cell.length_b   1.000
_cell.length_c   1.000
_cell.angle_alpha   90.00
_cell.angle_beta   90.00
_cell.angle_gamma   90.00
#
_symmetry.space_group_name_H-M   'P 1'
#
loop_
_entity.id
_entity.type
_entity.pdbx_description
1 polymer ?
#
loop_
_entity_poly.entity_id
_entity_poly.type
_entity_poly.pdbx_seq_one_letter_code
_entity_poly.pdbx_strand_id
1 'polypeptide(L)'
;MCRMAKVKNSHYVPRVYLKSWSKDNRIHTYDLFVPHKKRPLWKGNSTRFTSSEKYFYAYYDNNDLNDGFEDIFSKEIEGRYPE
;
A
#
# COMPACT_ATOMS: atom_id res chain seq x y z
N MET A 1 -9.99 26.35 -8.82
CA MET A 1 -9.33 25.37 -9.71
C MET A 1 -9.37 24.04 -8.98
N CYS A 2 -10.16 23.06 -9.48
CA CYS A 2 -10.25 21.74 -8.85
C CYS A 2 -8.92 21.01 -9.08
N ARG A 3 -8.18 20.74 -8.01
CA ARG A 3 -6.89 20.04 -8.10
C ARG A 3 -7.23 18.57 -8.32
N MET A 4 -6.90 18.02 -9.50
CA MET A 4 -7.02 16.57 -9.68
C MET A 4 -6.08 15.90 -8.67
N ALA A 5 -6.63 15.09 -7.77
CA ALA A 5 -5.81 14.28 -6.89
C ALA A 5 -4.90 13.39 -7.72
N LYS A 6 -3.65 13.25 -7.31
CA LYS A 6 -2.73 12.34 -7.97
C LYS A 6 -3.26 10.92 -7.83
N VAL A 7 -3.52 10.25 -8.95
CA VAL A 7 -3.83 8.83 -8.97
C VAL A 7 -2.57 8.07 -8.54
N LYS A 8 -2.52 7.67 -7.28
CA LYS A 8 -1.41 6.91 -6.72
C LYS A 8 -1.93 5.59 -6.16
N ASN A 9 -1.14 4.54 -6.36
CA ASN A 9 -1.35 3.28 -5.68
C ASN A 9 -0.70 3.40 -4.31
N SER A 10 -1.53 3.40 -3.28
CA SER A 10 -1.13 3.76 -1.94
C SER A 10 -1.22 2.55 -1.05
N HIS A 11 -0.15 2.35 -0.30
CA HIS A 11 -0.01 1.16 0.52
C HIS A 11 -0.87 1.26 1.78
N TYR A 12 -1.72 0.25 2.02
CA TYR A 12 -2.47 0.10 3.28
C TYR A 12 -1.53 0.04 4.48
N VAL A 13 -0.37 -0.60 4.29
CA VAL A 13 0.73 -0.69 5.26
C VAL A 13 1.97 -0.13 4.58
N PRO A 14 2.58 0.97 5.08
CA PRO A 14 3.80 1.53 4.51
C PRO A 14 4.85 0.45 4.22
N ARG A 15 5.49 0.52 3.06
CA ARG A 15 6.47 -0.48 2.60
C ARG A 15 7.64 -0.59 3.55
N VAL A 16 8.00 0.52 4.19
CA VAL A 16 9.01 0.55 5.26
C VAL A 16 8.72 -0.46 6.37
N TYR A 17 7.45 -0.63 6.76
CA TYR A 17 7.07 -1.66 7.73
C TYR A 17 7.12 -3.06 7.11
N LEU A 18 6.67 -3.22 5.87
CA LEU A 18 6.74 -4.51 5.18
C LEU A 18 8.18 -4.99 4.95
N LYS A 19 9.15 -4.07 4.80
CA LYS A 19 10.58 -4.38 4.63
C LYS A 19 11.12 -5.19 5.80
N SER A 20 10.81 -4.78 7.04
CA SER A 20 11.23 -5.50 8.25
C SER A 20 10.66 -6.91 8.36
N TRP A 21 9.57 -7.21 7.64
CA TRP A 21 8.90 -8.51 7.63
C TRP A 21 9.18 -9.30 6.36
N SER A 22 9.93 -8.70 5.42
CA SER A 22 10.21 -9.29 4.12
C SER A 22 11.48 -10.12 4.16
N LYS A 23 11.50 -11.17 3.33
CA LYS A 23 12.70 -11.90 2.95
C LYS A 23 12.83 -11.82 1.43
N ASP A 24 13.99 -11.41 0.94
CA ASP A 24 14.26 -11.25 -0.50
C ASP A 24 13.22 -10.35 -1.22
N ASN A 25 12.83 -9.24 -0.59
CA ASN A 25 11.79 -8.30 -1.08
C ASN A 25 10.39 -8.94 -1.27
N ARG A 26 10.13 -10.06 -0.60
CA ARG A 26 8.84 -10.75 -0.60
C ARG A 26 8.31 -10.91 0.81
N ILE A 27 6.99 -10.80 0.93
CA ILE A 27 6.25 -11.17 2.13
C ILE A 27 5.36 -12.37 1.83
N HIS A 28 5.13 -13.22 2.83
CA HIS A 28 4.16 -14.30 2.73
C HIS A 28 2.80 -13.82 3.23
N THR A 29 1.80 -13.90 2.37
CA THR A 29 0.41 -13.58 2.70
C THR A 29 -0.45 -14.82 2.55
N TYR A 30 -1.53 -14.91 3.32
CA TYR A 30 -2.55 -15.94 3.14
C TYR A 30 -3.66 -15.41 2.21
N ASP A 31 -4.10 -16.24 1.27
CA ASP A 31 -5.22 -15.90 0.37
C ASP A 31 -6.57 -16.16 1.06
N LEU A 32 -6.63 -17.13 1.99
CA LEU A 32 -7.83 -17.54 2.71
C LEU A 32 -7.52 -17.74 4.19
N PHE A 33 -8.45 -17.34 5.05
CA PHE A 33 -8.39 -17.64 6.48
C PHE A 33 -8.58 -19.13 6.78
N VAL A 34 -9.35 -19.82 5.93
CA VAL A 34 -9.62 -21.26 6.05
C VAL A 34 -8.88 -22.01 4.93
N PRO A 35 -8.09 -23.05 5.25
CA PRO A 35 -7.36 -23.82 4.24
C PRO A 35 -8.29 -24.44 3.19
N HIS A 36 -7.87 -24.40 1.93
CA HIS A 36 -8.64 -24.97 0.82
C HIS A 36 -7.73 -25.70 -0.18
N LYS A 37 -8.10 -26.91 -0.60
CA LYS A 37 -7.25 -27.79 -1.43
C LYS A 37 -6.77 -27.19 -2.76
N LYS A 38 -7.52 -26.22 -3.32
CA LYS A 38 -7.19 -25.56 -4.60
C LYS A 38 -6.37 -24.27 -4.43
N ARG A 39 -6.02 -23.87 -3.21
CA ARG A 39 -5.35 -22.60 -2.92
C ARG A 39 -4.13 -22.88 -2.02
N PRO A 40 -2.94 -22.35 -2.34
CA PRO A 40 -1.83 -22.43 -1.42
C PRO A 40 -2.15 -21.65 -0.15
N LEU A 41 -1.73 -22.18 1.02
CA LEU A 41 -1.94 -21.50 2.30
C LEU A 41 -1.14 -20.18 2.38
N TRP A 42 0.10 -20.22 1.91
CA TRP A 42 0.99 -19.06 1.84
C TRP A 42 1.37 -18.77 0.40
N LYS A 43 1.30 -17.49 0.03
CA LYS A 43 1.74 -16.98 -1.25
C LYS A 43 2.78 -15.89 -1.03
N GLY A 44 3.94 -16.04 -1.67
CA GLY A 44 4.95 -14.99 -1.66
C GLY A 44 4.51 -13.86 -2.59
N ASN A 45 4.40 -12.64 -2.09
CA ASN A 45 4.06 -11.44 -2.85
C ASN A 45 5.19 -10.41 -2.74
N SER A 46 5.41 -9.65 -3.82
CA SER A 46 6.37 -8.55 -3.80
C SER A 46 5.88 -7.43 -2.89
N THR A 47 6.75 -6.91 -2.03
CA THR A 47 6.48 -5.75 -1.16
C THR A 47 6.03 -4.52 -1.95
N ARG A 48 6.53 -4.35 -3.19
CA ARG A 48 6.20 -3.22 -4.06
C ARG A 48 4.74 -3.18 -4.52
N PHE A 49 4.14 -4.34 -4.76
CA PHE A 49 2.80 -4.46 -5.36
C PHE A 49 1.74 -5.01 -4.40
N THR A 50 2.15 -5.52 -3.24
CA THR A 50 1.23 -6.03 -2.23
C THR A 50 0.60 -4.89 -1.45
N SER A 51 -0.60 -5.13 -0.91
CA SER A 51 -1.30 -4.21 -0.01
C SER A 51 -1.31 -2.76 -0.48
N SER A 52 -1.66 -2.51 -1.74
CA SER A 52 -1.91 -1.15 -2.24
C SER A 52 -3.25 -1.01 -2.94
N GLU A 53 -3.86 0.16 -2.82
CA GLU A 53 -5.16 0.50 -3.41
C GLU A 53 -5.11 1.93 -3.97
N LYS A 54 -5.90 2.20 -5.01
CA LYS A 54 -5.97 3.55 -5.57
C LYS A 54 -6.80 4.45 -4.67
N TYR A 55 -6.30 5.66 -4.42
CA TYR A 55 -7.00 6.68 -3.62
C TYR A 55 -7.30 6.24 -2.19
N PHE A 56 -6.47 5.36 -1.62
CA PHE A 56 -6.75 4.77 -0.32
C PHE A 56 -6.84 5.80 0.81
N TYR A 57 -5.99 6.84 0.80
CA TYR A 57 -6.01 7.94 1.77
C TYR A 57 -6.59 9.24 1.19
N ALA A 58 -7.17 9.20 -0.02
CA ALA A 58 -7.84 10.37 -0.57
C ALA A 58 -9.21 10.54 0.09
N TYR A 59 -9.58 11.79 0.37
CA TYR A 59 -10.87 12.13 0.97
C TYR A 59 -11.43 13.39 0.33
N TYR A 60 -12.74 13.60 0.41
CA TYR A 60 -13.35 14.84 -0.05
C TYR A 60 -13.39 15.87 1.09
N ASP A 61 -12.92 17.07 0.80
CA ASP A 61 -13.05 18.25 1.66
C ASP A 61 -13.68 19.38 0.85
N ASN A 62 -14.86 19.87 1.28
CA ASN A 62 -15.62 20.91 0.56
C ASN A 62 -15.81 20.62 -0.95
N ASN A 63 -16.13 19.37 -1.32
CA ASN A 63 -16.26 18.87 -2.70
C ASN A 63 -14.96 18.83 -3.53
N ASP A 64 -13.82 19.18 -2.95
CA ASP A 64 -12.52 18.98 -3.58
C ASP A 64 -11.87 17.67 -3.08
N LEU A 65 -11.29 16.90 -3.99
CA LEU A 65 -10.56 15.68 -3.65
C LEU A 65 -9.20 16.05 -3.07
N ASN A 66 -9.01 15.72 -1.79
CA ASN A 66 -7.81 16.00 -1.01
C ASN A 66 -6.92 14.75 -0.93
N ASP A 67 -5.67 14.87 -1.37
CA ASP A 67 -4.64 13.83 -1.35
C ASP A 67 -3.49 14.14 -0.38
N GLY A 68 -3.70 15.01 0.61
CA GLY A 68 -2.65 15.44 1.55
C GLY A 68 -2.01 14.30 2.33
N PHE A 69 -2.79 13.29 2.73
CA PHE A 69 -2.26 12.10 3.39
C PHE A 69 -1.35 11.29 2.46
N GLU A 70 -1.69 11.19 1.17
CA GLU A 70 -0.88 10.48 0.18
C GLU A 70 0.49 11.14 0.00
N ASP A 71 0.49 12.47 0.04
CA ASP A 71 1.70 13.27 0.01
C ASP A 71 2.57 13.04 1.26
N ILE A 72 1.97 13.02 2.46
CA ILE A 72 2.70 12.74 3.72
C ILE A 72 3.31 11.34 3.71
N PHE A 73 2.50 10.30 3.44
CA PHE A 73 2.99 8.92 3.41
C PHE A 73 4.12 8.75 2.39
N SER A 74 3.98 9.33 1.20
CA SER A 74 5.01 9.21 0.19
C SER A 74 6.28 10.00 0.49
N LYS A 75 6.16 11.25 0.95
CA LYS A 75 7.32 12.14 1.06
C LYS A 75 8.05 11.93 2.37
N GLU A 76 7.30 11.79 3.46
CA GLU A 76 7.86 11.79 4.81
C GLU A 76 8.19 10.39 5.30
N ILE A 77 7.35 9.40 4.96
CA ILE A 77 7.54 8.02 5.44
C ILE A 77 8.37 7.24 4.42
N GLU A 78 7.90 7.08 3.20
CA GLU A 78 8.62 6.31 2.16
C GLU A 78 9.88 7.05 1.68
N GLY A 79 9.80 8.37 1.48
CA GLY A 79 10.95 9.17 1.03
C GLY A 79 12.11 9.24 2.03
N ARG A 80 11.84 9.08 3.34
CA ARG A 80 12.85 9.08 4.39
C ARG A 80 13.60 7.75 4.51
N TYR A 81 12.98 6.66 4.06
CA TYR A 81 13.55 5.31 4.13
C TYR A 81 13.46 4.61 2.75
N PRO A 82 14.25 5.08 1.77
CA PRO A 82 14.23 4.51 0.43
C PRO A 82 14.70 3.04 0.41
N GLU A 83 14.28 2.31 -0.63
CA GLU A 83 14.51 0.86 -0.81
C GLU A 83 16.00 0.48 -0.79
#